data_AF-A0A1I7UFA4-F1
#
_entry.id   AF-A0A1I7UFA4-F1
#
_cell.length_a   1.000
_cell.length_b   1.000
_cell.length_c   1.000
_cell.angle_alpha   90.00
_cell.angle_beta   90.00
_cell.angle_gamma   90.00
#
_symmetry.space_group_name_H-M   'P 1'
#
loop_
_entity.id
_entity.type
_entity.pdbx_description
1 polymer ?
#
loop_
_entity_poly.entity_id
_entity_poly.type
_entity_poly.pdbx_seq_one_letter_code
_entity_poly.pdbx_strand_id
1 'polypeptide(L)'
;MDVNITDNQKTSIDEKSAGQQLEEYGIISIIILIFSILIAIKNIITFMISKRRSKRIGEVTTLPVIPFPIRGFKDYAPRELKKDSSSIRIQQKFKYTEFRRRDYGILKVVKLLDMISKDYPLANWPNRDFPSYPLRNLPSSSLIISMRMDGFIFGKEMHYFIPIGGGTSGSHFTYRMFGDNRIQVTYYVEEGVSYVAGFCIYVEDPTDWGVNWSEDVLKNILNSKRYPVKDQSVETINVAVEMKRLELDGVKSTETSTFEAKSVILLTINQF
;
A
#
# COMPACT_ATOMS: atom_id res chain seq x y z
N MET A 1 -87.61 8.70 -24.88
CA MET A 1 -86.34 8.13 -25.36
C MET A 1 -85.27 9.16 -25.07
N ASP A 2 -84.78 9.16 -23.84
CA ASP A 2 -83.70 10.08 -23.44
C ASP A 2 -82.38 9.44 -23.87
N VAL A 3 -81.76 10.05 -24.88
CA VAL A 3 -80.49 9.60 -25.43
C VAL A 3 -79.40 9.97 -24.43
N ASN A 4 -78.72 8.94 -23.93
CA ASN A 4 -77.66 9.01 -22.93
C ASN A 4 -76.40 9.69 -23.54
N ILE A 5 -76.33 11.03 -23.49
CA ILE A 5 -75.23 11.84 -24.08
C ILE A 5 -73.98 11.87 -23.18
N THR A 6 -74.09 11.42 -21.92
CA THR A 6 -73.03 11.53 -20.91
C THR A 6 -71.84 10.58 -21.11
N ASP A 7 -72.00 9.46 -21.82
CA ASP A 7 -70.92 8.46 -21.94
C ASP A 7 -69.84 8.85 -22.96
N ASN A 8 -70.16 9.66 -23.98
CA ASN A 8 -69.18 10.05 -25.02
C ASN A 8 -68.27 11.22 -24.62
N GLN A 9 -68.63 12.04 -23.63
CA GLN A 9 -67.74 13.11 -23.15
C GLN A 9 -66.66 12.57 -22.20
N LYS A 10 -66.97 11.53 -21.43
CA LYS A 10 -66.05 10.95 -20.44
C LYS A 10 -64.84 10.29 -21.10
N THR A 11 -65.05 9.53 -22.18
CA THR A 11 -63.98 8.88 -22.94
C THR A 11 -63.00 9.87 -23.59
N SER A 12 -63.46 11.03 -24.04
CA SER A 12 -62.58 12.05 -24.65
C SER A 12 -61.65 12.76 -23.66
N ILE A 13 -62.04 12.84 -22.39
CA ILE A 13 -61.24 13.48 -21.33
C ILE A 13 -60.14 12.52 -20.86
N ASP A 14 -60.46 11.23 -20.77
CA ASP A 14 -59.52 10.19 -20.35
C ASP A 14 -58.40 9.98 -21.40
N GLU A 15 -58.70 10.09 -22.70
CA GLU A 15 -57.69 9.99 -23.77
C GLU A 15 -56.70 11.18 -23.80
N LYS A 16 -57.18 12.41 -23.57
CA LYS A 16 -56.30 13.60 -23.52
C LYS A 16 -55.37 13.57 -22.30
N SER A 17 -55.85 13.05 -21.17
CA SER A 17 -55.04 12.88 -19.95
C SER A 17 -53.93 11.84 -20.15
N ALA A 18 -54.21 10.74 -20.84
CA ALA A 18 -53.23 9.70 -21.12
C ALA A 18 -52.09 10.17 -22.04
N GLY A 19 -52.40 10.99 -23.06
CA GLY A 19 -51.40 11.56 -23.96
C GLY A 19 -50.39 12.48 -23.26
N GLN A 20 -50.87 13.36 -22.36
CA GLN A 20 -50.00 14.25 -21.59
C GLN A 20 -49.08 13.49 -20.63
N GLN A 21 -49.58 12.45 -19.98
CA GLN A 21 -48.77 11.61 -19.09
C GLN A 21 -47.63 10.91 -19.86
N LEU A 22 -47.91 10.41 -21.07
CA LEU A 22 -46.89 9.78 -21.92
C LEU A 22 -45.77 10.75 -22.31
N GLU A 23 -46.10 12.00 -22.63
CA GLU A 23 -45.10 13.03 -22.94
C GLU A 23 -44.21 13.36 -21.72
N GLU A 24 -44.81 13.49 -20.53
CA GLU A 24 -44.08 13.74 -19.29
C GLU A 24 -43.09 12.61 -18.96
N TYR A 25 -43.50 11.34 -19.08
CA TYR A 25 -42.60 10.20 -18.88
C TYR A 25 -41.47 10.16 -19.91
N GLY A 26 -41.73 10.55 -21.15
CA GLY A 26 -40.72 10.66 -22.20
C GLY A 26 -39.60 11.65 -21.84
N ILE A 27 -39.99 12.85 -21.36
CA ILE A 27 -39.03 13.89 -20.94
C ILE A 27 -38.20 13.42 -19.74
N ILE A 28 -38.85 12.84 -18.72
CA ILE A 28 -38.16 12.32 -17.52
C ILE A 28 -37.14 11.23 -17.91
N SER A 29 -37.51 10.32 -18.80
CA SER A 29 -36.63 9.25 -19.29
C SER A 29 -35.38 9.82 -20.00
N ILE A 30 -35.55 10.83 -20.85
CA ILE A 30 -34.43 11.52 -21.52
C ILE A 30 -33.50 12.18 -20.50
N ILE A 31 -34.04 12.86 -19.48
CA ILE A 31 -33.24 13.49 -18.43
C ILE A 31 -32.42 12.45 -17.65
N ILE A 32 -33.04 11.32 -17.27
CA ILE A 32 -32.36 10.22 -16.56
C ILE A 32 -31.24 9.63 -17.43
N LEU A 33 -31.47 9.47 -18.74
CA LEU A 33 -30.48 8.97 -19.68
C LEU A 33 -29.28 9.92 -19.78
N ILE A 34 -29.53 11.23 -19.96
CA ILE A 34 -28.48 12.25 -20.01
C ILE A 34 -27.66 12.25 -18.72
N PHE A 35 -28.33 12.21 -17.56
CA PHE A 35 -27.65 12.18 -16.27
C PHE A 35 -26.78 10.94 -16.09
N SER A 36 -27.27 9.77 -16.53
CA SER A 36 -26.51 8.52 -16.51
C SER A 36 -25.26 8.57 -17.40
N ILE A 37 -25.38 9.16 -18.60
CA ILE A 37 -24.25 9.37 -19.51
C ILE A 37 -23.21 10.31 -18.89
N LEU A 38 -23.64 11.41 -18.26
CA LEU A 38 -22.73 12.36 -17.60
C LEU A 38 -21.96 11.69 -16.44
N ILE A 39 -22.62 10.85 -15.65
CA ILE A 39 -21.95 10.07 -14.60
C ILE A 39 -20.91 9.12 -15.20
N ALA A 40 -21.25 8.41 -16.28
CA ALA A 40 -20.33 7.50 -16.95
C ALA A 40 -19.09 8.24 -17.49
N ILE A 41 -19.28 9.39 -18.15
CA ILE A 41 -18.19 10.24 -18.66
C ILE A 41 -17.30 10.72 -17.51
N LYS A 42 -17.89 11.22 -16.41
CA LYS A 42 -17.14 11.65 -15.22
C LYS A 42 -16.28 10.51 -14.67
N ASN A 43 -16.82 9.31 -14.58
CA ASN A 43 -16.10 8.13 -14.08
C ASN A 43 -14.94 7.75 -15.01
N ILE A 44 -15.15 7.78 -16.33
CA ILE A 44 -14.10 7.50 -17.32
C ILE A 44 -12.97 8.54 -17.22
N ILE A 45 -13.31 9.84 -17.16
CA ILE A 45 -12.32 10.92 -17.03
C ILE A 45 -11.53 10.75 -15.73
N THR A 46 -12.22 10.49 -14.61
CA THR A 46 -11.57 10.28 -13.30
C THR A 46 -10.63 9.08 -13.34
N PHE A 47 -11.05 7.98 -13.96
CA PHE A 47 -10.22 6.80 -14.16
C PHE A 47 -8.98 7.10 -15.02
N MET A 48 -9.14 7.83 -16.13
CA MET A 48 -8.01 8.23 -16.98
C MET A 48 -7.01 9.13 -16.24
N ILE A 49 -7.50 10.10 -15.45
CA ILE A 49 -6.65 10.98 -14.64
C ILE A 49 -5.90 10.15 -13.60
N SER A 50 -6.58 9.29 -12.86
CA SER A 50 -5.98 8.39 -11.86
C SER A 50 -4.90 7.51 -12.50
N LYS A 51 -5.17 6.89 -13.65
CA LYS A 51 -4.22 6.06 -14.40
C LYS A 51 -3.00 6.85 -14.89
N ARG A 52 -3.15 8.12 -15.26
CA ARG A 52 -2.01 8.99 -15.60
C ARG A 52 -1.19 9.37 -14.36
N ARG A 53 -1.86 9.69 -13.26
CA ARG A 53 -1.21 10.04 -11.99
C ARG A 53 -0.42 8.87 -11.40
N SER A 54 -0.91 7.65 -11.54
CA SER A 54 -0.23 6.43 -11.06
C SER A 54 1.09 6.12 -11.76
N LYS A 55 1.39 6.79 -12.89
CA LYS A 55 2.67 6.71 -13.60
C LYS A 55 3.62 7.88 -13.32
N ARG A 56 3.19 8.87 -12.52
CA ARG A 56 4.06 10.01 -12.19
C ARG A 56 5.26 9.56 -11.38
N ILE A 57 6.38 10.21 -11.64
CA ILE A 57 7.65 10.00 -10.97
C ILE A 57 8.03 11.33 -10.32
N GLY A 58 8.25 11.31 -9.02
CA GLY A 58 8.70 12.46 -8.25
C GLY A 58 10.20 12.73 -8.43
N GLU A 59 10.62 13.86 -7.89
CA GLU A 59 12.03 14.22 -7.79
C GLU A 59 12.77 13.28 -6.82
N VAL A 60 14.09 13.21 -6.99
CA VAL A 60 14.96 12.49 -6.05
C VAL A 60 15.26 13.43 -4.89
N THR A 61 15.02 12.97 -3.67
CA THR A 61 15.23 13.74 -2.44
C THR A 61 16.25 13.06 -1.53
N THR A 62 16.89 13.83 -0.66
CA THR A 62 17.78 13.30 0.40
C THR A 62 17.03 12.95 1.68
N LEU A 63 15.77 13.38 1.79
CA LEU A 63 14.87 13.11 2.91
C LEU A 63 13.65 12.31 2.44
N PRO A 64 13.12 11.41 3.28
CA PRO A 64 11.91 10.67 2.96
C PRO A 64 10.70 11.61 2.89
N VAL A 65 9.78 11.30 1.98
CA VAL A 65 8.52 12.01 1.76
C VAL A 65 7.38 11.17 2.30
N ILE A 66 6.76 11.63 3.39
CA ILE A 66 5.62 10.95 4.00
C ILE A 66 4.33 11.64 3.54
N PRO A 67 3.49 10.99 2.71
CA PRO A 67 2.39 11.66 2.01
C PRO A 67 1.20 12.00 2.92
N PHE A 68 1.10 11.38 4.10
CA PHE A 68 0.05 11.66 5.07
C PHE A 68 0.53 11.49 6.52
N PRO A 69 -0.13 12.10 7.52
CA PRO A 69 0.27 11.99 8.92
C PRO A 69 0.26 10.54 9.45
N ILE A 70 1.42 10.06 9.88
CA ILE A 70 1.62 8.69 10.41
C ILE A 70 1.40 8.56 11.92
N ARG A 71 0.97 9.65 12.59
CA ARG A 71 0.70 9.60 14.03
C ARG A 71 -0.45 8.62 14.32
N GLY A 72 -0.18 7.68 15.24
CA GLY A 72 -1.11 6.64 15.67
C GLY A 72 -1.08 5.36 14.84
N PHE A 73 -0.17 5.25 13.86
CA PHE A 73 0.10 3.97 13.22
C PHE A 73 0.78 3.02 14.21
N LYS A 74 0.42 1.74 14.12
CA LYS A 74 0.99 0.65 14.92
C LYS A 74 1.43 -0.47 14.00
N ASP A 75 2.52 -1.14 14.35
CA ASP A 75 2.96 -2.33 13.62
C ASP A 75 1.85 -3.39 13.64
N TYR A 76 1.57 -3.91 12.46
CA TYR A 76 0.61 -4.98 12.22
C TYR A 76 1.40 -6.25 11.92
N ALA A 77 1.35 -7.19 12.86
CA ALA A 77 2.01 -8.49 12.74
C ALA A 77 0.96 -9.62 12.84
N PRO A 78 0.37 -10.04 11.71
CA PRO A 78 -0.50 -11.22 11.67
C PRO A 78 0.26 -12.43 12.16
N ARG A 79 -0.41 -13.32 12.90
CA ARG A 79 0.22 -14.57 13.36
C ARG A 79 0.69 -15.41 12.18
N GLU A 80 0.02 -15.26 11.04
CA GLU A 80 0.22 -16.01 9.81
C GLU A 80 1.37 -15.44 8.94
N LEU A 81 1.69 -14.16 9.05
CA LEU A 81 2.84 -13.54 8.36
C LEU A 81 4.17 -13.76 9.12
N LYS A 82 4.13 -14.23 10.37
CA LYS A 82 5.30 -14.36 11.25
C LYS A 82 6.33 -15.41 10.82
N LYS A 83 5.99 -16.34 9.93
CA LYS A 83 6.88 -17.49 9.66
C LYS A 83 7.82 -17.28 8.47
N ASP A 84 7.40 -16.56 7.41
CA ASP A 84 8.17 -16.48 6.15
C ASP A 84 8.35 -15.06 5.57
N SER A 85 7.80 -14.01 6.18
CA SER A 85 7.83 -12.64 5.58
C SER A 85 8.84 -11.68 6.22
N SER A 86 10.06 -12.14 6.52
CA SER A 86 11.12 -11.27 7.10
C SER A 86 11.43 -10.01 6.25
N SER A 87 10.99 -9.98 5.00
CA SER A 87 11.19 -8.88 4.06
C SER A 87 10.05 -7.85 4.02
N ILE A 88 8.94 -8.05 4.75
CA ILE A 88 7.77 -7.15 4.72
C ILE A 88 7.38 -6.71 6.14
N ARG A 89 7.12 -5.42 6.32
CA ARG A 89 6.46 -4.83 7.48
C ARG A 89 5.16 -4.16 7.06
N ILE A 90 4.15 -4.22 7.91
CA ILE A 90 2.90 -3.49 7.72
C ILE A 90 2.65 -2.64 8.96
N GLN A 91 2.32 -1.38 8.77
CA GLN A 91 1.78 -0.52 9.81
C GLN A 91 0.36 -0.13 9.45
N GLN A 92 -0.48 -0.04 10.47
CA GLN A 92 -1.89 0.31 10.32
C GLN A 92 -2.28 1.43 11.27
N LYS A 93 -3.21 2.27 10.86
CA LYS A 93 -3.93 3.17 11.78
C LYS A 93 -5.35 2.68 11.91
N PHE A 94 -5.76 2.23 13.09
CA PHE A 94 -7.14 1.83 13.30
C PHE A 94 -8.09 3.02 13.06
N LYS A 95 -9.00 2.85 12.11
CA LYS A 95 -10.17 3.69 11.92
C LYS A 95 -11.38 2.75 11.92
N TYR A 96 -12.45 3.10 12.61
CA TYR A 96 -13.71 2.40 12.47
C TYR A 96 -14.27 2.72 11.08
N THR A 97 -14.22 1.76 10.17
CA THR A 97 -14.85 1.88 8.84
C THR A 97 -16.15 1.09 8.82
N GLU A 98 -17.17 1.63 8.16
CA GLU A 98 -18.44 0.93 7.94
C GLU A 98 -18.24 -0.43 7.27
N PHE A 99 -19.00 -1.44 7.71
CA PHE A 99 -18.82 -2.85 7.37
C PHE A 99 -18.78 -3.14 5.85
N ARG A 100 -19.57 -2.43 5.03
CA ARG A 100 -19.64 -2.67 3.57
C ARG A 100 -18.43 -2.15 2.79
N ARG A 101 -17.70 -1.15 3.28
CA ARG A 101 -16.50 -0.62 2.59
C ARG A 101 -15.24 -1.45 2.88
N ARG A 102 -15.35 -2.37 3.83
CA ARG A 102 -14.26 -3.22 4.33
C ARG A 102 -13.69 -4.14 3.25
N ASP A 103 -14.56 -4.78 2.47
CA ASP A 103 -14.14 -5.86 1.55
C ASP A 103 -13.32 -5.34 0.36
N TYR A 104 -13.71 -4.21 -0.22
CA TYR A 104 -12.97 -3.59 -1.34
C TYR A 104 -11.56 -3.16 -0.95
N GLY A 105 -11.43 -2.53 0.22
CA GLY A 105 -10.12 -2.10 0.72
C GLY A 105 -9.18 -3.28 1.00
N ILE A 106 -9.72 -4.34 1.60
CA ILE A 106 -8.97 -5.58 1.84
C ILE A 106 -8.50 -6.17 0.51
N LEU A 107 -9.38 -6.34 -0.48
CA LEU A 107 -9.03 -6.89 -1.79
C LEU A 107 -7.90 -6.11 -2.49
N LYS A 108 -7.91 -4.79 -2.38
CA LYS A 108 -6.87 -3.92 -2.96
C LYS A 108 -5.50 -4.17 -2.33
N VAL A 109 -5.46 -4.30 -1.00
CA VAL A 109 -4.24 -4.61 -0.23
C VAL A 109 -3.78 -6.04 -0.50
N VAL A 110 -4.71 -7.00 -0.59
CA VAL A 110 -4.40 -8.39 -0.93
C VAL A 110 -3.74 -8.47 -2.30
N LYS A 111 -4.30 -7.80 -3.31
CA LYS A 111 -3.72 -7.76 -4.65
C LYS A 111 -2.31 -7.16 -4.63
N LEU A 112 -2.09 -6.13 -3.83
CA LEU A 112 -0.79 -5.52 -3.66
C LEU A 112 0.23 -6.47 -3.03
N LEU A 113 -0.16 -7.17 -1.96
CA LEU A 113 0.67 -8.19 -1.32
C LEU A 113 0.92 -9.38 -2.25
N ASP A 114 -0.07 -9.82 -3.03
CA ASP A 114 0.07 -10.85 -4.07
C ASP A 114 1.09 -10.43 -5.14
N MET A 115 1.03 -9.19 -5.60
CA MET A 115 2.01 -8.68 -6.57
C MET A 115 3.42 -8.66 -6.01
N ILE A 116 3.58 -8.23 -4.75
CA ILE A 116 4.89 -8.16 -4.09
C ILE A 116 5.44 -9.57 -3.79
N SER A 117 4.55 -10.52 -3.50
CA SER A 117 4.91 -11.90 -3.14
C SER A 117 5.02 -12.87 -4.31
N LYS A 118 4.55 -12.53 -5.51
CA LYS A 118 4.76 -13.43 -6.67
C LYS A 118 6.24 -13.66 -6.99
N ASP A 119 7.11 -12.74 -6.59
CA ASP A 119 8.57 -12.89 -6.67
C ASP A 119 9.20 -13.45 -5.36
N TYR A 120 8.40 -13.62 -4.29
CA TYR A 120 8.76 -14.23 -2.99
C TYR A 120 7.63 -15.17 -2.52
N PRO A 121 7.65 -16.45 -2.90
CA PRO A 121 6.47 -17.29 -2.95
C PRO A 121 5.72 -17.37 -1.61
N LEU A 122 4.53 -16.76 -1.53
CA LEU A 122 3.49 -17.10 -0.56
C LEU A 122 2.83 -18.44 -0.95
N ALA A 123 3.64 -19.47 -1.22
CA ALA A 123 3.25 -20.74 -1.84
C ALA A 123 2.18 -21.53 -1.06
N ASN A 124 1.85 -21.12 0.17
CA ASN A 124 0.97 -21.86 1.05
C ASN A 124 -0.34 -21.12 1.38
N TRP A 125 -0.78 -20.14 0.59
CA TRP A 125 -2.10 -19.55 0.82
C TRP A 125 -3.21 -20.53 0.42
N PRO A 126 -4.04 -21.02 1.37
CA PRO A 126 -5.10 -21.96 1.05
C PRO A 126 -6.22 -21.24 0.27
N ASN A 127 -6.56 -21.79 -0.90
CA ASN A 127 -7.67 -21.43 -1.79
C ASN A 127 -7.62 -20.07 -2.50
N ARG A 128 -7.49 -20.14 -3.83
CA ARG A 128 -7.66 -19.02 -4.78
C ARG A 128 -9.12 -18.61 -4.99
N ASP A 129 -10.08 -19.45 -4.58
CA ASP A 129 -11.48 -19.27 -4.95
C ASP A 129 -12.23 -18.24 -4.09
N PHE A 130 -11.77 -17.96 -2.88
CA PHE A 130 -12.16 -16.79 -2.06
C PHE A 130 -11.08 -16.61 -0.99
N PRO A 131 -10.76 -15.38 -0.54
CA PRO A 131 -9.84 -15.10 0.59
C PRO A 131 -10.22 -15.87 1.87
N SER A 132 -9.82 -17.12 1.96
CA SER A 132 -10.20 -18.03 3.02
C SER A 132 -9.29 -17.76 4.21
N TYR A 133 -9.76 -16.84 5.07
CA TYR A 133 -9.42 -16.64 6.49
C TYR A 133 -8.27 -15.71 6.95
N PRO A 134 -7.00 -15.70 6.48
CA PRO A 134 -6.02 -14.77 7.05
C PRO A 134 -6.24 -13.31 6.60
N LEU A 135 -6.95 -13.08 5.49
CA LEU A 135 -7.20 -11.75 4.91
C LEU A 135 -8.36 -10.99 5.59
N ARG A 136 -9.26 -11.66 6.31
CA ARG A 136 -10.32 -10.98 7.09
C ARG A 136 -9.76 -10.11 8.21
N ASN A 137 -8.56 -10.46 8.67
CA ASN A 137 -7.86 -9.72 9.71
C ASN A 137 -7.06 -8.54 9.14
N LEU A 138 -6.94 -8.40 7.81
CA LEU A 138 -6.29 -7.23 7.24
C LEU A 138 -7.08 -5.99 7.64
N PRO A 139 -6.40 -4.92 8.04
CA PRO A 139 -7.07 -3.70 8.45
C PRO A 139 -7.73 -3.06 7.24
N SER A 140 -8.98 -2.64 7.38
CA SER A 140 -9.68 -1.86 6.36
C SER A 140 -9.39 -0.37 6.43
N SER A 141 -8.30 0.00 7.09
CA SER A 141 -7.94 1.36 7.40
C SER A 141 -6.65 1.77 6.69
N SER A 142 -6.14 2.95 7.01
CA SER A 142 -4.89 3.46 6.44
C SER A 142 -3.73 2.50 6.76
N LEU A 143 -2.92 2.18 5.75
CA LEU A 143 -1.83 1.22 5.81
C LEU A 143 -0.55 1.79 5.22
N ILE A 144 0.57 1.37 5.78
CA ILE A 144 1.89 1.52 5.19
C ILE A 144 2.45 0.12 5.05
N ILE A 145 2.77 -0.28 3.83
CA ILE A 145 3.43 -1.55 3.55
C ILE A 145 4.87 -1.22 3.22
N SER A 146 5.81 -1.71 4.01
CA SER A 146 7.23 -1.56 3.74
C SER A 146 7.84 -2.90 3.35
N MET A 147 8.64 -2.90 2.30
CA MET A 147 9.40 -4.06 1.86
C MET A 147 10.89 -3.69 1.79
N ARG A 148 11.74 -4.54 2.36
CA ARG A 148 13.20 -4.46 2.20
C ARG A 148 13.65 -5.35 1.04
N MET A 149 14.73 -4.95 0.36
CA MET A 149 15.42 -5.79 -0.62
C MET A 149 16.51 -6.63 0.05
N ASP A 150 16.98 -7.66 -0.66
CA ASP A 150 18.14 -8.45 -0.24
C ASP A 150 19.37 -7.55 -0.01
N GLY A 151 20.19 -7.89 0.98
CA GLY A 151 21.33 -7.07 1.39
C GLY A 151 20.97 -5.93 2.36
N PHE A 152 19.70 -5.78 2.73
CA PHE A 152 19.26 -4.78 3.72
C PHE A 152 18.41 -5.41 4.81
N ILE A 153 18.41 -4.77 5.99
CA ILE A 153 17.49 -5.01 7.10
C ILE A 153 16.59 -3.78 7.32
N PHE A 154 15.47 -3.97 8.01
CA PHE A 154 14.63 -2.85 8.43
C PHE A 154 15.33 -2.03 9.51
N GLY A 155 15.23 -0.71 9.38
CA GLY A 155 15.49 0.22 10.47
C GLY A 155 14.25 0.43 11.35
N LYS A 156 14.34 1.44 12.22
CA LYS A 156 13.25 1.82 13.13
C LYS A 156 11.98 2.23 12.37
N GLU A 157 12.13 3.19 11.46
CA GLU A 157 11.04 3.72 10.64
C GLU A 157 10.74 2.82 9.43
N MET A 158 9.51 2.85 8.94
CA MET A 158 9.06 2.01 7.82
C MET A 158 9.87 2.23 6.54
N HIS A 159 10.33 3.45 6.28
CA HIS A 159 11.08 3.80 5.07
C HIS A 159 12.60 3.73 5.26
N TYR A 160 13.05 3.37 6.46
CA TYR A 160 14.46 3.34 6.82
C TYR A 160 15.00 1.92 6.71
N PHE A 161 16.06 1.77 5.92
CA PHE A 161 16.70 0.49 5.64
C PHE A 161 18.19 0.61 5.96
N ILE A 162 18.81 -0.51 6.33
CA ILE A 162 20.21 -0.53 6.77
C ILE A 162 20.92 -1.62 5.94
N PRO A 163 22.02 -1.31 5.23
CA PRO A 163 22.79 -2.32 4.53
C PRO A 163 23.36 -3.33 5.52
N ILE A 164 23.27 -4.61 5.16
CA ILE A 164 23.92 -5.69 5.89
C ILE A 164 25.43 -5.49 5.79
N GLY A 165 26.11 -5.52 6.94
CA GLY A 165 27.53 -5.19 7.05
C GLY A 165 27.87 -3.71 7.17
N GLY A 166 26.86 -2.85 7.32
CA GLY A 166 27.05 -1.43 7.54
C GLY A 166 27.27 -0.64 6.25
N GLY A 167 27.29 0.69 6.40
CA GLY A 167 27.55 1.59 5.29
C GLY A 167 29.03 1.86 5.12
N THR A 168 29.47 2.09 3.88
CA THR A 168 30.82 2.57 3.57
C THR A 168 30.91 4.10 3.67
N SER A 169 32.12 4.62 3.80
CA SER A 169 32.36 6.07 3.83
C SER A 169 31.88 6.73 2.53
N GLY A 170 31.16 7.85 2.64
CA GLY A 170 30.57 8.55 1.49
C GLY A 170 29.27 7.94 0.96
N SER A 171 28.85 6.77 1.47
CA SER A 171 27.54 6.23 1.13
C SER A 171 26.40 7.03 1.76
N HIS A 172 25.26 7.10 1.07
CA HIS A 172 24.11 7.85 1.53
C HIS A 172 22.80 7.28 0.98
N PHE A 173 21.68 7.70 1.54
CA PHE A 173 20.35 7.33 1.07
C PHE A 173 19.71 8.46 0.26
N THR A 174 18.99 8.07 -0.78
CA THR A 174 18.09 8.96 -1.51
C THR A 174 16.70 8.32 -1.63
N TYR A 175 15.70 9.14 -1.87
CA TYR A 175 14.30 8.74 -1.88
C TYR A 175 13.64 9.25 -3.15
N ARG A 176 12.68 8.48 -3.67
CA ARG A 176 11.90 8.89 -4.83
C ARG A 176 10.46 8.41 -4.73
N MET A 177 9.52 9.33 -4.97
CA MET A 177 8.11 9.02 -5.00
C MET A 177 7.66 8.56 -6.38
N PHE A 178 6.70 7.64 -6.42
CA PHE A 178 6.04 7.16 -7.63
C PHE A 178 4.53 7.05 -7.40
N GLY A 179 3.79 7.11 -8.51
CA GLY A 179 2.37 6.83 -8.55
C GLY A 179 1.55 7.72 -7.64
N ASP A 180 1.49 9.01 -7.97
CA ASP A 180 0.74 10.02 -7.18
C ASP A 180 1.15 10.06 -5.70
N ASN A 181 2.45 9.95 -5.43
CA ASN A 181 3.03 9.91 -4.09
C ASN A 181 2.53 8.74 -3.23
N ARG A 182 2.27 7.58 -3.86
CA ARG A 182 1.81 6.37 -3.15
C ARG A 182 2.88 5.32 -2.97
N ILE A 183 3.97 5.36 -3.73
CA ILE A 183 5.12 4.46 -3.55
C ILE A 183 6.36 5.31 -3.31
N GLN A 184 7.06 5.13 -2.20
CA GLN A 184 8.40 5.67 -1.99
C GLN A 184 9.43 4.56 -2.15
N VAL A 185 10.37 4.75 -3.05
CA VAL A 185 11.54 3.88 -3.17
C VAL A 185 12.70 4.54 -2.42
N THR A 186 13.38 3.76 -1.59
CA THR A 186 14.60 4.17 -0.90
C THR A 186 15.79 3.54 -1.62
N TYR A 187 16.72 4.38 -2.05
CA TYR A 187 17.94 3.98 -2.72
C TYR A 187 19.15 4.17 -1.81
N TYR A 188 20.01 3.17 -1.74
CA TYR A 188 21.33 3.25 -1.14
C TYR A 188 22.36 3.53 -2.23
N VAL A 189 23.10 4.63 -2.11
CA VAL A 189 24.12 5.04 -3.07
C VAL A 189 25.50 4.75 -2.47
N GLU A 190 26.26 3.89 -3.12
CA GLU A 190 27.63 3.51 -2.75
C GLU A 190 28.51 3.61 -4.01
N GLU A 191 29.62 4.35 -3.92
CA GLU A 191 30.59 4.53 -5.03
C GLU A 191 29.94 4.99 -6.36
N GLY A 192 28.92 5.85 -6.27
CA GLY A 192 28.17 6.35 -7.44
C GLY A 192 27.15 5.37 -8.02
N VAL A 193 27.03 4.16 -7.44
CA VAL A 193 26.02 3.17 -7.84
C VAL A 193 24.81 3.25 -6.92
N SER A 194 23.62 3.32 -7.50
CA SER A 194 22.35 3.34 -6.78
C SER A 194 21.72 1.95 -6.73
N TYR A 195 21.48 1.45 -5.53
CA TYR A 195 20.82 0.17 -5.25
C TYR A 195 19.49 0.42 -4.58
N VAL A 196 18.45 -0.35 -4.92
CA VAL A 196 17.18 -0.25 -4.19
C VAL A 196 17.35 -0.96 -2.84
N ALA A 197 17.24 -0.20 -1.76
CA ALA A 197 17.28 -0.74 -0.40
C ALA A 197 15.93 -1.32 0.03
N GLY A 198 14.86 -0.74 -0.49
CA GLY A 198 13.49 -1.12 -0.18
C GLY A 198 12.50 -0.07 -0.67
N PHE A 199 11.22 -0.29 -0.40
CA PHE A 199 10.17 0.67 -0.73
C PHE A 199 9.01 0.62 0.26
N CYS A 200 8.30 1.73 0.36
CA CYS A 200 7.05 1.87 1.12
C CYS A 200 5.89 2.13 0.16
N ILE A 201 4.75 1.52 0.43
CA ILE A 201 3.49 1.80 -0.23
C ILE A 201 2.53 2.39 0.79
N TYR A 202 2.05 3.59 0.49
CA TYR A 202 1.20 4.40 1.33
C TYR A 202 -0.24 4.29 0.86
N VAL A 203 -1.06 3.60 1.65
CA VAL A 203 -2.49 3.42 1.40
C VAL A 203 -3.25 4.25 2.43
N GLU A 204 -3.57 5.49 2.10
CA GLU A 204 -4.24 6.41 3.03
C GLU A 204 -5.68 5.99 3.32
N ASP A 205 -6.42 5.66 2.27
CA ASP A 205 -7.73 5.07 2.36
C ASP A 205 -7.79 3.88 1.39
N PRO A 206 -7.88 2.64 1.89
CA PRO A 206 -7.94 1.48 1.01
C PRO A 206 -9.25 1.42 0.21
N THR A 207 -10.27 2.18 0.64
CA THR A 207 -11.57 2.31 -0.03
C THR A 207 -11.57 3.32 -1.17
N ASP A 208 -10.50 4.10 -1.34
CA ASP A 208 -10.36 5.06 -2.43
C ASP A 208 -10.48 4.36 -3.79
N TRP A 209 -11.43 4.83 -4.57
CA TRP A 209 -11.66 4.41 -5.95
C TRP A 209 -10.52 4.94 -6.83
N GLY A 210 -9.85 4.05 -7.54
CA GLY A 210 -8.79 4.42 -8.48
C GLY A 210 -7.58 3.50 -8.46
N VAL A 211 -6.81 3.59 -9.55
CA VAL A 211 -5.51 2.93 -9.69
C VAL A 211 -4.48 3.87 -9.07
N ASN A 212 -4.17 3.65 -7.80
CA ASN A 212 -3.29 4.53 -7.04
C ASN A 212 -1.80 4.18 -7.20
N TRP A 213 -1.49 3.05 -7.86
CA TRP A 213 -0.13 2.61 -8.13
C TRP A 213 -0.06 1.88 -9.47
N SER A 214 1.09 1.96 -10.13
CA SER A 214 1.37 1.25 -11.36
C SER A 214 2.02 -0.10 -11.05
N GLU A 215 1.44 -1.18 -11.57
CA GLU A 215 2.03 -2.52 -11.45
C GLU A 215 3.40 -2.60 -12.12
N ASP A 216 3.57 -1.90 -13.25
CA ASP A 216 4.85 -1.82 -13.97
C ASP A 216 5.94 -1.16 -13.13
N VAL A 217 5.59 -0.10 -12.37
CA VAL A 217 6.52 0.54 -11.43
C VAL A 217 6.99 -0.46 -10.37
N LEU A 218 6.08 -1.22 -9.76
CA LEU A 218 6.45 -2.22 -8.76
C LEU A 218 7.33 -3.33 -9.36
N LYS A 219 7.00 -3.83 -10.54
CA LYS A 219 7.83 -4.81 -11.26
C LYS A 219 9.23 -4.26 -11.54
N ASN A 220 9.35 -3.00 -11.96
CA ASN A 220 10.64 -2.37 -12.22
C ASN A 220 11.47 -2.20 -10.94
N ILE A 221 10.82 -1.90 -9.80
CA ILE A 221 11.49 -1.82 -8.50
C ILE A 221 11.98 -3.21 -8.05
N LEU A 222 11.14 -4.24 -8.16
CA LEU A 222 11.48 -5.61 -7.75
C LEU A 222 12.59 -6.22 -8.62
N ASN A 223 12.66 -5.85 -9.91
CA ASN A 223 13.70 -6.27 -10.84
C ASN A 223 14.92 -5.33 -10.89
N SER A 224 15.00 -4.37 -9.98
CA SER A 224 16.11 -3.41 -9.94
C SER A 224 17.44 -4.07 -9.54
N LYS A 225 18.55 -3.33 -9.76
CA LYS A 225 19.90 -3.79 -9.41
C LYS A 225 19.98 -4.10 -7.91
N ARG A 226 20.30 -5.36 -7.59
CA ARG A 226 20.48 -5.83 -6.21
C ARG A 226 21.81 -5.35 -5.63
N TYR A 227 21.80 -5.08 -4.34
CA TYR A 227 23.02 -4.79 -3.59
C TYR A 227 23.81 -6.07 -3.39
N PRO A 228 25.14 -6.09 -3.65
CA PRO A 228 25.96 -7.26 -3.40
C PRO A 228 25.98 -7.56 -1.91
N VAL A 229 25.50 -8.74 -1.52
CA VAL A 229 25.66 -9.23 -0.15
C VAL A 229 27.15 -9.48 0.05
N LYS A 230 27.81 -8.61 0.83
CA LYS A 230 29.21 -8.81 1.24
C LYS A 230 29.21 -10.05 2.15
N ASP A 231 30.03 -11.06 1.84
CA ASP A 231 30.15 -12.28 2.64
C ASP A 231 30.55 -11.89 4.07
N GLN A 232 29.54 -11.82 4.93
CA GLN A 232 29.69 -11.71 6.37
C GLN A 232 28.92 -12.89 6.92
N SER A 233 29.55 -13.67 7.81
CA SER A 233 28.89 -14.81 8.44
C SER A 233 27.54 -14.39 8.99
N VAL A 234 26.52 -15.24 8.85
CA VAL A 234 25.15 -15.01 9.36
C VAL A 234 25.16 -14.59 10.84
N GLU A 235 26.15 -15.08 11.58
CA GLU A 235 26.42 -14.73 12.97
C GLU A 235 26.82 -13.27 13.17
N THR A 236 27.69 -12.73 12.32
CA THR A 236 28.06 -11.29 12.31
C THR A 236 26.84 -10.41 12.03
N ILE A 237 25.95 -10.86 11.13
CA ILE A 237 24.72 -10.15 10.78
C ILE A 237 23.76 -10.13 11.97
N ASN A 238 23.54 -11.26 12.63
CA ASN A 238 22.66 -11.37 13.79
C ASN A 238 23.19 -10.54 14.98
N VAL A 239 24.50 -10.55 15.22
CA VAL A 239 25.13 -9.72 16.25
C VAL A 239 24.99 -8.23 15.93
N ALA A 240 25.20 -7.82 14.67
CA ALA A 240 25.04 -6.42 14.26
C ALA A 240 23.58 -5.94 14.37
N VAL A 241 22.61 -6.79 14.02
CA VAL A 241 21.17 -6.51 14.17
C VAL A 241 20.82 -6.32 15.64
N GLU A 242 21.27 -7.22 16.51
CA GLU A 242 20.95 -7.17 17.94
C GLU A 242 21.65 -5.98 18.63
N MET A 243 22.91 -5.71 18.31
CA MET A 243 23.63 -4.53 18.81
C MET A 243 22.92 -3.23 18.44
N LYS A 244 22.48 -3.10 17.18
CA LYS A 244 21.80 -1.88 16.72
C LYS A 244 20.40 -1.76 17.31
N ARG A 245 19.73 -2.88 17.58
CA ARG A 245 18.46 -2.92 18.32
C ARG A 245 18.65 -2.42 19.76
N LEU A 246 19.69 -2.91 20.44
CA LEU A 246 20.05 -2.49 21.80
C LEU A 246 20.48 -1.02 21.85
N GLU A 247 21.17 -0.49 20.84
CA GLU A 247 21.49 0.94 20.74
C GLU A 247 20.24 1.80 20.55
N LEU A 248 19.28 1.35 19.73
CA LEU A 248 18.02 2.05 19.49
C LEU A 248 17.08 2.01 20.71
N ASP A 249 17.14 0.94 21.49
CA ASP A 249 16.38 0.77 22.73
C ASP A 249 17.11 1.39 23.94
N GLY A 250 18.43 1.55 23.86
CA GLY A 250 19.34 1.94 24.94
C GLY A 250 19.52 3.44 25.20
N VAL A 251 18.85 4.33 24.47
CA VAL A 251 18.82 5.78 24.78
C VAL A 251 18.06 6.09 26.11
N LYS A 252 17.72 5.07 26.91
CA LYS A 252 17.10 5.24 28.24
C LYS A 252 17.75 4.49 29.41
N SER A 253 18.92 3.85 29.28
CA SER A 253 19.55 3.22 30.46
C SER A 253 21.08 3.28 30.46
N THR A 254 21.59 3.97 31.47
CA THR A 254 22.92 3.96 32.13
C THR A 254 24.03 3.04 31.60
N GLU A 255 25.24 3.63 31.53
CA GLU A 255 26.52 3.20 30.94
C GLU A 255 27.15 1.88 31.45
N THR A 256 26.54 1.15 32.38
CA THR A 256 27.20 -0.01 33.02
C THR A 256 27.00 -1.33 32.26
N SER A 257 25.89 -1.51 31.52
CA SER A 257 25.61 -2.78 30.80
C SER A 257 26.33 -2.91 29.46
N THR A 258 26.77 -1.79 28.87
CA THR A 258 27.43 -1.75 27.56
C THR A 258 28.88 -2.23 27.64
N PHE A 259 29.50 -2.19 28.82
CA PHE A 259 30.89 -2.63 29.01
C PHE A 259 31.01 -4.16 29.10
N GLU A 260 30.06 -4.84 29.77
CA GLU A 260 30.04 -6.30 29.87
C GLU A 260 29.66 -6.98 28.54
N ALA A 261 28.74 -6.41 27.77
CA ALA A 261 28.41 -6.94 26.45
C ALA A 261 29.60 -6.83 25.46
N LYS A 262 30.35 -5.72 25.52
CA LYS A 262 31.55 -5.54 24.69
C LYS A 262 32.69 -6.49 25.08
N SER A 263 32.86 -6.78 26.37
CA SER A 263 33.95 -7.66 26.84
C SER A 263 33.70 -9.14 26.53
N VAL A 264 32.45 -9.61 26.61
CA VAL A 264 32.09 -11.00 26.24
C VAL A 264 32.30 -11.24 24.74
N ILE A 265 32.04 -10.25 23.88
CA ILE A 265 32.15 -10.38 22.42
C ILE A 265 33.61 -10.28 21.93
N LEU A 266 34.44 -9.43 22.56
CA LEU A 266 35.88 -9.36 22.28
C LEU A 266 36.60 -10.69 22.58
N LEU A 267 36.08 -11.45 23.54
CA LEU A 267 36.57 -12.80 23.83
C LEU A 267 36.17 -13.82 22.77
N THR A 268 35.00 -13.68 22.13
CA THR A 268 34.54 -14.60 21.08
C THR A 268 35.23 -14.35 19.73
N ILE A 269 35.54 -13.10 19.41
CA ILE A 269 36.21 -12.73 18.14
C ILE A 269 37.68 -13.18 18.12
N ASN A 270 38.36 -13.21 19.27
CA ASN A 270 39.78 -13.62 19.35
C ASN A 270 39.99 -15.15 19.42
N GLN A 271 38.93 -15.96 19.28
CA GLN A 271 39.00 -17.43 19.27
C GLN A 271 38.86 -18.04 17.87
N PHE A 272 38.80 -17.21 16.83
CA PHE A 272 38.81 -17.58 15.41
C PHE A 272 39.83 -16.73 14.64
#